data_AF-A0A429DRP1-F1
#
_entry.id   AF-A0A429DRP1-F1
#
_cell.length_a   1.000
_cell.length_b   1.000
_cell.length_c   1.000
_cell.angle_alpha   90.00
_cell.angle_beta   90.00
_cell.angle_gamma   90.00
#
_symmetry.space_group_name_H-M   'P 1'
#
loop_
_entity.id
_entity.type
_entity.pdbx_description
1 polymer ?
#
loop_
_entity_poly.entity_id
_entity_poly.type
_entity_poly.pdbx_seq_one_letter_code
_entity_poly.pdbx_strand_id
1 'polypeptide(L)'
;MLPSVELVDSEESTVEVFTRSQAAHVLGVSANTVGKLLGSGFLRDLQAARVCALARAPHVSVVQGVLPVLRTAAAVCPADGDDDRDFIGDSPDLSDEQFLRASRQWWRCDPETIVAAGVLPVAVAGWVTGVLAVQGHEGTRHGGRGEVRHSFTATVAGRVGALDAPATFRVLATDRAVADLTGTLLGARVHTAVSGGPIAYLRVQPAVGENA
;
A
#
# COMPACT_ATOMS: atom_id res chain seq x y z
N MET A 1 52.00 -11.77 0.69
CA MET A 1 51.24 -13.04 0.71
C MET A 1 49.82 -12.69 1.09
N LEU A 2 48.84 -12.94 0.21
CA LEU A 2 47.42 -12.70 0.48
C LEU A 2 46.77 -13.98 1.02
N PRO A 3 45.71 -13.88 1.84
CA PRO A 3 45.04 -15.05 2.40
C PRO A 3 44.26 -15.82 1.34
N SER A 4 44.30 -17.15 1.43
CA SER A 4 43.34 -18.04 0.78
C SER A 4 42.09 -18.13 1.65
N VAL A 5 40.93 -17.93 1.03
CA VAL A 5 39.62 -18.09 1.65
C VAL A 5 38.90 -19.21 0.91
N GLU A 6 38.31 -20.15 1.65
CA GLU A 6 37.41 -21.15 1.14
C GLU A 6 35.99 -20.75 1.55
N LEU A 7 35.09 -20.67 0.56
CA LEU A 7 33.68 -20.41 0.80
C LEU A 7 33.00 -21.77 1.03
N VAL A 8 32.48 -21.96 2.24
CA VAL A 8 31.70 -23.14 2.61
C VAL A 8 30.23 -22.78 2.39
N ASP A 9 29.51 -23.59 1.63
CA ASP A 9 28.06 -23.44 1.48
C ASP A 9 27.39 -23.64 2.84
N SER A 10 26.64 -22.63 3.29
CA SER A 10 25.83 -22.72 4.50
C SER A 10 24.76 -23.78 4.34
N GLU A 11 24.64 -24.67 5.33
CA GLU A 11 23.60 -25.73 5.37
C GLU A 11 22.22 -25.16 5.02
N GLU A 12 21.49 -25.87 4.16
CA GLU A 12 20.10 -25.56 3.80
C GLU A 12 19.25 -25.48 5.06
N SER A 13 19.09 -24.26 5.58
CA SER A 13 18.07 -23.94 6.58
C SER A 13 16.74 -24.38 5.99
N THR A 14 16.14 -25.43 6.55
CA THR A 14 14.81 -25.90 6.14
C THR A 14 13.87 -24.71 6.13
N VAL A 15 13.46 -24.31 4.94
CA VAL A 15 12.63 -23.13 4.76
C VAL A 15 11.25 -23.51 5.26
N GLU A 16 10.92 -23.13 6.49
CA GLU A 16 9.59 -23.33 7.03
C GLU A 16 8.60 -22.53 6.18
N VAL A 17 7.58 -23.20 5.62
CA VAL A 17 6.54 -22.58 4.79
C VAL A 17 5.21 -22.74 5.50
N PHE A 18 4.52 -21.61 5.71
CA PHE A 18 3.18 -21.63 6.24
C PHE A 18 2.15 -22.01 5.18
N THR A 19 1.12 -22.72 5.61
CA THR A 19 -0.15 -22.78 4.86
C THR A 19 -0.79 -21.39 4.83
N ARG A 20 -1.69 -21.15 3.87
CA ARG A 20 -2.43 -19.88 3.78
C ARG A 20 -3.19 -19.55 5.07
N SER A 21 -3.71 -20.56 5.78
CA SER A 21 -4.42 -20.39 7.05
C SER A 21 -3.47 -20.01 8.19
N GLN A 22 -2.30 -20.65 8.29
CA GLN A 22 -1.28 -20.27 9.28
C GLN A 22 -0.77 -18.85 9.03
N ALA A 23 -0.48 -18.49 7.77
CA ALA A 23 -0.07 -17.14 7.44
C ALA A 23 -1.15 -16.10 7.76
N ALA A 24 -2.43 -16.41 7.48
CA ALA A 24 -3.55 -15.55 7.83
C ALA A 24 -3.65 -15.31 9.35
N HIS A 25 -3.46 -16.36 10.15
CA HIS A 25 -3.43 -16.26 11.60
C HIS A 25 -2.27 -15.38 12.08
N VAL A 26 -1.04 -15.63 11.61
CA VAL A 26 0.16 -14.85 11.98
C VAL A 26 0.02 -13.37 11.60
N LEU A 27 -0.56 -13.08 10.44
CA LEU A 27 -0.79 -11.71 9.99
C LEU A 27 -2.02 -11.05 10.65
N GLY A 28 -2.88 -11.81 11.32
CA GLY A 28 -4.14 -11.30 11.87
C GLY A 28 -5.11 -10.80 10.78
N VAL A 29 -5.15 -11.48 9.62
CA VAL A 29 -6.03 -11.14 8.48
C VAL A 29 -6.77 -12.37 7.96
N SER A 30 -7.69 -12.19 7.01
CA SER A 30 -8.37 -13.31 6.37
C SER A 30 -7.46 -14.07 5.40
N ALA A 31 -7.73 -15.36 5.17
CA ALA A 31 -7.04 -16.14 4.13
C ALA A 31 -7.21 -15.53 2.72
N ASN A 32 -8.32 -14.86 2.45
CA ASN A 32 -8.53 -14.11 1.20
C ASN A 32 -7.57 -12.92 1.09
N THR A 33 -7.31 -12.21 2.19
CA THR A 33 -6.33 -11.12 2.23
C THR A 33 -4.92 -11.63 1.92
N VAL A 34 -4.55 -12.81 2.43
CA VAL A 34 -3.29 -13.49 2.06
C VAL A 34 -3.26 -13.82 0.58
N GLY A 35 -4.36 -14.33 0.03
CA GLY A 35 -4.51 -14.56 -1.41
C GLY A 35 -4.28 -13.29 -2.24
N LYS A 36 -4.81 -12.14 -1.80
CA LYS A 36 -4.60 -10.84 -2.44
C LYS A 36 -3.14 -10.39 -2.39
N LEU A 37 -2.45 -10.58 -1.26
CA LEU A 37 -1.02 -10.26 -1.13
C LEU A 37 -0.18 -11.08 -2.13
N LEU A 38 -0.40 -12.39 -2.17
CA LEU A 38 0.29 -13.28 -3.11
C LEU A 38 -0.03 -12.90 -4.56
N GLY A 39 -1.30 -12.70 -4.89
CA GLY A 39 -1.72 -12.31 -6.24
C GLY A 39 -1.20 -10.95 -6.69
N SER A 40 -0.85 -10.06 -5.76
CA SER A 40 -0.27 -8.75 -6.06
C SER A 40 1.25 -8.77 -6.25
N GLY A 41 1.94 -9.86 -5.92
CA GLY A 41 3.40 -9.96 -6.00
C GLY A 41 4.18 -9.28 -4.87
N PHE A 42 3.54 -8.43 -4.06
CA PHE A 42 4.20 -7.76 -2.92
C PHE A 42 4.62 -8.72 -1.80
N LEU A 43 4.00 -9.89 -1.71
CA LEU A 43 4.47 -11.05 -0.95
C LEU A 43 4.67 -12.20 -1.93
N ARG A 44 5.92 -12.65 -2.10
CA ARG A 44 6.26 -13.64 -3.13
C ARG A 44 5.81 -15.06 -2.81
N ASP A 45 5.88 -15.44 -1.53
CA ASP A 45 5.58 -16.79 -1.06
C ASP A 45 5.17 -16.76 0.43
N LEU A 46 4.91 -17.93 1.00
CA LEU A 46 4.51 -18.09 2.40
C LEU A 46 5.65 -18.62 3.28
N GLN A 47 6.90 -18.34 2.93
CA GLN A 47 8.02 -18.64 3.81
C GLN A 47 7.82 -17.92 5.16
N ALA A 48 7.97 -18.65 6.26
CA ALA A 48 7.67 -18.19 7.60
C ALA A 48 8.41 -16.88 7.94
N ALA A 49 9.68 -16.76 7.54
CA ALA A 49 10.48 -15.56 7.74
C ALA A 49 9.84 -14.30 7.11
N ARG A 50 9.30 -14.43 5.88
CA ARG A 50 8.65 -13.32 5.17
C ARG A 50 7.31 -12.96 5.80
N VAL A 51 6.49 -13.96 6.09
CA VAL A 51 5.18 -13.74 6.73
C VAL A 51 5.36 -13.07 8.10
N CYS A 52 6.33 -13.54 8.90
CA CYS A 52 6.66 -12.94 10.18
C CYS A 52 7.23 -11.51 10.04
N ALA A 53 7.99 -11.22 8.97
CA ALA A 53 8.44 -9.85 8.69
C ALA A 53 7.25 -8.92 8.44
N LEU A 54 6.27 -9.33 7.61
CA LEU A 54 5.05 -8.56 7.37
C LEU A 54 4.20 -8.39 8.63
N ALA A 55 4.13 -9.41 9.49
CA ALA A 55 3.37 -9.35 10.74
C ALA A 55 3.92 -8.28 11.70
N ARG A 56 5.24 -8.05 11.69
CA ARG A 56 5.93 -7.03 12.48
C ARG A 56 5.88 -5.63 11.86
N ALA A 57 5.32 -5.47 10.68
CA ALA A 57 5.22 -4.16 10.04
C ALA A 57 4.46 -3.17 10.94
N PRO A 58 4.93 -1.92 11.06
CA PRO A 58 4.33 -0.94 11.96
C PRO A 58 2.91 -0.60 11.51
N HIS A 59 2.07 -0.18 12.45
CA HIS A 59 0.71 0.27 12.16
C HIS A 59 0.65 1.79 12.03
N VAL A 60 -0.09 2.25 11.02
CA VAL A 60 -0.41 3.67 10.88
C VAL A 60 -1.40 4.08 11.97
N SER A 61 -0.99 5.03 12.80
CA SER A 61 -1.87 5.72 13.76
C SER A 61 -1.84 7.21 13.47
N VAL A 62 -3.01 7.80 13.23
CA VAL A 62 -3.13 9.24 12.98
C VAL A 62 -3.18 9.95 14.33
N VAL A 63 -2.22 10.84 14.60
CA VAL A 63 -2.19 11.64 15.83
C VAL A 63 -2.87 13.00 15.68
N GLN A 64 -2.90 13.52 14.45
CA GLN A 64 -3.55 14.78 14.10
C GLN A 64 -4.06 14.72 12.66
N GLY A 65 -5.22 15.35 12.41
CA GLY A 65 -5.81 15.45 11.07
C GLY A 65 -6.49 14.15 10.61
N VAL A 66 -6.54 13.98 9.29
CA VAL A 66 -7.14 12.82 8.62
C VAL A 66 -6.19 12.35 7.53
N LEU A 67 -5.92 11.05 7.48
CA LEU A 67 -5.14 10.42 6.43
C LEU A 67 -6.08 9.63 5.50
N PRO A 68 -6.38 10.15 4.29
CA PRO A 68 -7.07 9.37 3.27
C PRO A 68 -6.13 8.28 2.74
N VAL A 69 -6.64 7.09 2.49
CA VAL A 69 -5.88 5.94 1.97
C VAL A 69 -6.65 5.34 0.81
N LEU A 70 -6.03 5.27 -0.36
CA LEU A 70 -6.58 4.56 -1.51
C LEU A 70 -6.38 3.06 -1.31
N ARG A 71 -7.47 2.31 -1.24
CA ARG A 71 -7.46 0.84 -1.19
C ARG A 71 -7.57 0.28 -2.59
N THR A 72 -6.67 -0.61 -2.94
CA THR A 72 -6.62 -1.21 -4.26
C THR A 72 -6.38 -2.72 -4.19
N ALA A 73 -6.49 -3.38 -5.34
CA ALA A 73 -6.24 -4.81 -5.52
C ALA A 73 -4.94 -5.04 -6.28
N ALA A 74 -4.62 -6.31 -6.55
CA ALA A 74 -3.54 -6.67 -7.46
C ALA A 74 -3.74 -6.01 -8.84
N ALA A 75 -2.64 -5.64 -9.48
CA ALA A 75 -2.65 -5.11 -10.84
C ALA A 75 -3.26 -6.12 -11.82
N VAL A 76 -4.25 -5.67 -12.60
CA VAL A 76 -4.88 -6.42 -13.69
C VAL A 76 -5.21 -5.46 -14.83
N CYS A 77 -5.35 -5.97 -16.05
CA CYS A 77 -5.90 -5.17 -17.14
C CYS A 77 -7.36 -4.78 -16.82
N PRO A 78 -7.81 -3.57 -17.15
CA PRO A 78 -9.22 -3.21 -17.04
C PRO A 78 -10.10 -4.20 -17.82
N ALA A 79 -11.28 -4.51 -17.28
CA ALA A 79 -12.24 -5.37 -17.96
C ALA A 79 -13.05 -4.64 -19.04
N ASP A 80 -13.11 -3.30 -18.94
CA ASP A 80 -13.82 -2.44 -19.88
C ASP A 80 -12.86 -2.03 -21.00
N GLY A 81 -13.23 -2.31 -22.25
CA GLY A 81 -12.41 -2.01 -23.43
C GLY A 81 -12.30 -0.51 -23.74
N ASP A 82 -13.19 0.31 -23.17
CA ASP A 82 -13.15 1.78 -23.30
C ASP A 82 -12.23 2.44 -22.26
N ASP A 83 -11.63 1.64 -21.37
CA ASP A 83 -10.63 2.10 -20.41
C ASP A 83 -9.25 2.12 -21.07
N ASP A 84 -8.68 3.31 -21.26
CA ASP A 84 -7.41 3.52 -21.95
C ASP A 84 -6.17 3.16 -21.10
N ARG A 85 -6.37 2.61 -19.91
CA ARG A 85 -5.29 2.26 -18.98
C ARG A 85 -4.78 0.85 -19.23
N ASP A 86 -3.47 0.69 -19.13
CA ASP A 86 -2.85 -0.64 -19.15
C ASP A 86 -3.25 -1.49 -17.94
N PHE A 87 -3.45 -0.84 -16.78
CA PHE A 87 -3.71 -1.50 -15.50
C PHE A 87 -4.69 -0.74 -14.61
N ILE A 88 -5.46 -1.52 -13.84
CA ILE A 88 -6.06 -1.13 -12.56
C ILE A 88 -5.42 -1.94 -11.46
N GLY A 89 -5.34 -1.41 -10.23
CA GLY A 89 -4.68 -2.12 -9.14
C GLY A 89 -3.23 -1.69 -8.96
N ASP A 90 -2.48 -2.49 -8.20
CA ASP A 90 -1.06 -2.27 -7.95
C ASP A 90 -0.28 -3.59 -7.91
N SER A 91 0.98 -3.52 -8.37
CA SER A 91 1.99 -4.58 -8.38
C SER A 91 3.37 -3.92 -8.28
N PRO A 92 4.37 -4.57 -7.65
CA PRO A 92 5.73 -4.05 -7.62
C PRO A 92 6.39 -3.93 -9.00
N ASP A 93 5.87 -4.66 -10.00
CA ASP A 93 6.42 -4.67 -11.37
C ASP A 93 5.93 -3.49 -12.22
N LEU A 94 4.94 -2.73 -11.75
CA LEU A 94 4.49 -1.52 -12.43
C LEU A 94 5.56 -0.43 -12.36
N SER A 95 5.82 0.22 -13.49
CA SER A 95 6.60 1.46 -13.52
C SER A 95 5.93 2.56 -12.69
N ASP A 96 6.68 3.58 -12.31
CA ASP A 96 6.13 4.70 -11.53
C ASP A 96 5.01 5.42 -12.31
N GLU A 97 5.12 5.50 -13.65
CA GLU A 97 4.06 6.04 -14.51
C GLU A 97 2.82 5.13 -14.54
N GLN A 98 3.01 3.81 -14.71
CA GLN A 98 1.89 2.86 -14.72
C GLN A 98 1.15 2.83 -13.38
N PHE A 99 1.89 2.83 -12.27
CA PHE A 99 1.31 2.94 -10.94
C PHE A 99 0.52 4.24 -10.77
N LEU A 100 1.08 5.37 -11.22
CA LEU A 100 0.38 6.66 -11.15
C LEU A 100 -0.91 6.63 -11.96
N ARG A 101 -0.88 6.14 -13.21
CA ARG A 101 -2.08 6.02 -14.06
C ARG A 101 -3.12 5.06 -13.49
N ALA A 102 -2.70 3.92 -12.93
CA ALA A 102 -3.59 2.97 -12.28
C ALA A 102 -4.28 3.55 -11.02
N SER A 103 -3.59 4.45 -10.31
CA SER A 103 -4.04 5.06 -9.05
C SER A 103 -4.81 6.38 -9.23
N ARG A 104 -4.67 7.07 -10.37
CA ARG A 104 -5.40 8.31 -10.71
C ARG A 104 -6.80 8.02 -11.25
N GLN A 105 -7.64 7.35 -10.45
CA GLN A 105 -9.02 7.10 -10.85
C GLN A 105 -9.99 8.20 -10.41
N TRP A 106 -11.20 8.10 -10.93
CA TRP A 106 -12.36 8.88 -10.52
C TRP A 106 -12.95 8.26 -9.26
N TRP A 107 -12.61 8.83 -8.11
CA TRP A 107 -12.95 8.27 -6.80
C TRP A 107 -14.17 8.93 -6.20
N ARG A 108 -15.07 8.11 -5.64
CA ARG A 108 -16.08 8.58 -4.68
C ARG A 108 -15.36 8.90 -3.37
N CYS A 109 -15.18 10.17 -3.09
CA CYS A 109 -14.38 10.67 -1.99
C CYS A 109 -14.78 12.11 -1.64
N ASP A 110 -14.34 12.57 -0.47
CA ASP A 110 -14.23 13.98 -0.12
C ASP A 110 -12.92 14.54 -0.71
N PRO A 111 -13.00 15.44 -1.72
CA PRO A 111 -11.82 15.99 -2.38
C PRO A 111 -11.06 17.01 -1.52
N GLU A 112 -11.74 17.75 -0.64
CA GLU A 112 -11.11 18.75 0.22
C GLU A 112 -10.19 18.06 1.23
N THR A 113 -10.67 16.97 1.84
CA THR A 113 -9.84 16.17 2.76
C THR A 113 -8.60 15.58 2.05
N ILE A 114 -8.72 15.16 0.78
CA ILE A 114 -7.56 14.63 0.03
C ILE A 114 -6.53 15.72 -0.26
N VAL A 115 -6.97 16.89 -0.73
CA VAL A 115 -6.06 18.00 -1.02
C VAL A 115 -5.41 18.52 0.27
N ALA A 116 -6.18 18.64 1.37
CA ALA A 116 -5.67 19.09 2.65
C ALA A 116 -4.63 18.14 3.27
N ALA A 117 -4.76 16.82 3.03
CA ALA A 117 -3.78 15.84 3.49
C ALA A 117 -2.44 15.92 2.74
N GLY A 118 -2.44 16.42 1.49
CA GLY A 118 -1.24 16.57 0.65
C GLY A 118 -0.60 15.25 0.20
N VAL A 119 -1.01 14.10 0.75
CA VAL A 119 -0.58 12.77 0.37
C VAL A 119 -1.74 11.79 0.30
N LEU A 120 -1.62 10.80 -0.57
CA LEU A 120 -2.57 9.69 -0.69
C LEU A 120 -1.79 8.36 -0.73
N PRO A 121 -1.66 7.66 0.40
CA PRO A 121 -1.13 6.31 0.44
C PRO A 121 -2.02 5.35 -0.35
N VAL A 122 -1.39 4.48 -1.12
CA VAL A 122 -2.05 3.41 -1.86
C VAL A 122 -1.75 2.11 -1.14
N ALA A 123 -2.79 1.36 -0.82
CA ALA A 123 -2.69 0.15 -0.01
C ALA A 123 -3.30 -1.06 -0.71
N VAL A 124 -2.52 -2.14 -0.76
CA VAL A 124 -2.97 -3.47 -1.16
C VAL A 124 -3.12 -4.33 0.08
N ALA A 125 -4.29 -4.95 0.23
CA ALA A 125 -4.56 -5.91 1.31
C ALA A 125 -4.33 -5.37 2.75
N GLY A 126 -4.23 -4.06 2.94
CA GLY A 126 -3.99 -3.43 4.25
C GLY A 126 -2.54 -2.99 4.50
N TRP A 127 -1.65 -3.11 3.51
CA TRP A 127 -0.28 -2.58 3.56
C TRP A 127 -0.11 -1.46 2.55
N VAL A 128 0.58 -0.39 2.92
CA VAL A 128 0.90 0.72 2.02
C VAL A 128 2.01 0.27 1.06
N THR A 129 1.69 0.22 -0.23
CA THR A 129 2.59 -0.22 -1.31
C THR A 129 3.14 0.95 -2.12
N GLY A 130 2.49 2.11 -2.05
CA GLY A 130 3.00 3.34 -2.61
C GLY A 130 2.38 4.57 -1.95
N VAL A 131 2.96 5.73 -2.20
CA VAL A 131 2.43 7.01 -1.74
C VAL A 131 2.42 7.97 -2.91
N LEU A 132 1.29 8.67 -3.09
CA LEU A 132 1.17 9.77 -4.02
C LEU A 132 1.28 11.09 -3.25
N ALA A 133 2.08 12.04 -3.74
CA ALA A 133 2.05 13.43 -3.32
C ALA A 133 0.97 14.15 -4.13
N VAL A 134 -0.07 14.65 -3.47
CA VAL A 134 -1.22 15.31 -4.11
C VAL A 134 -0.92 16.79 -4.25
N GLN A 135 -0.97 17.33 -5.47
CA GLN A 135 -0.79 18.76 -5.72
C GLN A 135 -2.12 19.54 -5.78
N GLY A 136 -3.23 18.86 -6.11
CA GLY A 136 -4.52 19.52 -6.17
C GLY A 136 -5.64 18.67 -6.74
N HIS A 137 -6.85 19.21 -6.64
CA HIS A 137 -8.05 18.66 -7.27
C HIS A 137 -8.01 18.94 -8.78
N GLU A 138 -8.15 17.90 -9.59
CA GLU A 138 -8.05 18.00 -11.05
C GLU A 138 -9.43 18.13 -11.71
N GLY A 139 -10.42 17.40 -11.21
CA GLY A 139 -11.75 17.47 -11.81
C GLY A 139 -12.82 16.71 -11.05
N THR A 140 -14.07 16.95 -11.45
CA THR A 140 -15.27 16.29 -10.92
C THR A 140 -16.11 15.73 -12.07
N ARG A 141 -16.49 14.46 -11.98
CA ARG A 141 -17.44 13.81 -12.89
C ARG A 141 -18.71 13.46 -12.15
N HIS A 142 -19.84 13.74 -12.78
CA HIS A 142 -21.16 13.36 -12.31
C HIS A 142 -21.62 12.15 -13.12
N GLY A 143 -21.86 11.03 -12.44
CA GLY A 143 -22.46 9.83 -12.99
C GLY A 143 -23.99 9.84 -12.82
N GLY A 144 -24.63 8.78 -13.32
CA GLY A 144 -26.06 8.55 -13.09
C GLY A 144 -26.38 8.36 -11.60
N ARG A 145 -27.63 8.61 -11.21
CA ARG A 145 -28.13 8.47 -9.82
C ARG A 145 -27.38 9.32 -8.78
N GLY A 146 -26.88 10.49 -9.17
CA GLY A 146 -26.21 11.43 -8.25
C GLY A 146 -24.83 10.98 -7.80
N GLU A 147 -24.21 10.02 -8.49
CA GLU A 147 -22.84 9.62 -8.22
C GLU A 147 -21.87 10.76 -8.57
N VAL A 148 -21.01 11.15 -7.63
CA VAL A 148 -19.95 12.15 -7.86
C VAL A 148 -18.60 11.50 -7.64
N ARG A 149 -17.69 11.72 -8.59
CA ARG A 149 -16.32 11.22 -8.54
C ARG A 149 -15.32 12.33 -8.80
N HIS A 150 -14.18 12.26 -8.14
CA HIS A 150 -13.11 13.26 -8.24
C HIS A 150 -11.79 12.63 -8.68
N SER A 151 -10.99 13.39 -9.42
CA SER A 151 -9.60 13.05 -9.73
C SER A 151 -8.65 14.13 -9.20
N PHE A 152 -7.37 13.81 -9.14
CA PHE A 152 -6.35 14.66 -8.53
C PHE A 152 -5.08 14.70 -9.38
N THR A 153 -4.42 15.85 -9.37
CA THR A 153 -3.04 15.97 -9.83
C THR A 153 -2.14 15.45 -8.73
N ALA A 154 -1.32 14.45 -9.04
CA ALA A 154 -0.43 13.80 -8.10
C ALA A 154 0.90 13.38 -8.78
N THR A 155 1.96 13.23 -7.98
CA THR A 155 3.20 12.55 -8.38
C THR A 155 3.50 11.39 -7.44
N VAL A 156 4.31 10.43 -7.90
CA VAL A 156 4.73 9.31 -7.04
C VAL A 156 5.75 9.80 -6.02
N ALA A 157 5.40 9.73 -4.74
CA ALA A 157 6.28 10.09 -3.63
C ALA A 157 7.15 8.91 -3.18
N GLY A 158 6.67 7.68 -3.35
CA GLY A 158 7.44 6.48 -3.05
C GLY A 158 6.71 5.16 -3.32
N ARG A 159 7.45 4.06 -3.36
CA ARG A 159 7.02 2.73 -3.80
C ARG A 159 7.72 1.62 -3.01
N VAL A 160 7.01 0.51 -2.81
CA VAL A 160 7.56 -0.74 -2.29
C VAL A 160 7.90 -1.68 -3.47
N GLY A 161 9.03 -2.39 -3.40
CA GLY A 161 9.32 -3.52 -4.29
C GLY A 161 8.87 -4.87 -3.73
N ALA A 162 9.07 -5.12 -2.43
CA ALA A 162 8.57 -6.30 -1.73
C ALA A 162 8.36 -5.96 -0.25
N LEU A 163 7.19 -6.31 0.32
CA LEU A 163 6.81 -5.91 1.68
C LEU A 163 7.69 -6.57 2.76
N ASP A 164 8.31 -7.70 2.46
CA ASP A 164 9.24 -8.42 3.34
C ASP A 164 10.67 -7.89 3.28
N ALA A 165 10.99 -6.96 2.37
CA ALA A 165 12.34 -6.46 2.14
C ALA A 165 12.39 -4.92 2.11
N PRO A 166 12.51 -4.25 3.27
CA PRO A 166 12.55 -2.78 3.37
C PRO A 166 13.64 -2.12 2.51
N ALA A 167 14.73 -2.82 2.19
CA ALA A 167 15.77 -2.34 1.28
C ALA A 167 15.26 -2.08 -0.16
N THR A 168 14.08 -2.60 -0.52
CA THR A 168 13.43 -2.36 -1.81
C THR A 168 12.53 -1.12 -1.81
N PHE A 169 12.35 -0.46 -0.66
CA PHE A 169 11.48 0.70 -0.55
C PHE A 169 12.19 1.91 -1.15
N ARG A 170 11.52 2.60 -2.06
CA ARG A 170 12.05 3.78 -2.76
C ARG A 170 11.25 5.00 -2.33
N VAL A 171 11.91 6.00 -1.76
CA VAL A 171 11.36 7.35 -1.57
C VAL A 171 11.84 8.21 -2.73
N LEU A 172 10.90 8.80 -3.45
CA LEU A 172 11.11 9.56 -4.68
C LEU A 172 10.78 11.05 -4.53
N ALA A 173 10.02 11.41 -3.49
CA ALA A 173 9.69 12.80 -3.20
C ALA A 173 10.94 13.64 -2.90
N THR A 174 10.99 14.85 -3.46
CA THR A 174 12.07 15.81 -3.23
C THR A 174 11.77 16.79 -2.11
N ASP A 175 10.48 17.08 -1.86
CA ASP A 175 10.07 17.81 -0.66
C ASP A 175 10.35 16.95 0.58
N ARG A 176 11.08 17.52 1.55
CA ARG A 176 11.57 16.78 2.71
C ARG A 176 10.45 16.27 3.60
N ALA A 177 9.41 17.09 3.84
CA ALA A 177 8.31 16.68 4.72
C ALA A 177 7.51 15.55 4.09
N VAL A 178 7.26 15.63 2.78
CA VAL A 178 6.62 14.54 2.01
C VAL A 178 7.49 13.29 1.98
N ALA A 179 8.81 13.44 1.80
CA ALA A 179 9.76 12.31 1.78
C ALA A 179 9.82 11.59 3.14
N ASP A 180 9.92 12.32 4.25
CA ASP A 180 9.97 11.77 5.60
C ASP A 180 8.66 11.03 5.95
N LEU A 181 7.51 11.63 5.62
CA LEU A 181 6.20 11.00 5.79
C LEU A 181 6.05 9.76 4.90
N THR A 182 6.50 9.83 3.64
CA THR A 182 6.47 8.69 2.73
C THR A 182 7.30 7.54 3.25
N GLY A 183 8.53 7.80 3.70
CA GLY A 183 9.39 6.78 4.31
C GLY A 183 8.76 6.12 5.53
N THR A 184 8.01 6.88 6.32
CA THR A 184 7.24 6.37 7.48
C THR A 184 6.07 5.48 7.05
N LEU A 185 5.41 5.81 5.95
CA LEU A 185 4.19 5.13 5.51
C LEU A 185 4.45 3.87 4.69
N LEU A 186 5.51 3.81 3.87
CA LEU A 186 5.77 2.65 3.01
C LEU A 186 5.93 1.36 3.83
N GLY A 187 5.21 0.32 3.42
CA GLY A 187 5.16 -0.98 4.10
C GLY A 187 4.37 -0.99 5.41
N ALA A 188 3.90 0.16 5.91
CA ALA A 188 3.10 0.22 7.12
C ALA A 188 1.70 -0.37 6.90
N ARG A 189 1.12 -0.88 7.99
CA ARG A 189 -0.20 -1.50 8.03
C ARG A 189 -1.26 -0.45 8.31
N VAL A 190 -2.28 -0.39 7.46
CA VAL A 190 -3.47 0.42 7.65
C VAL A 190 -4.61 -0.46 8.16
N HIS A 191 -4.96 -0.31 9.44
CA HIS A 191 -6.13 -0.99 10.00
C HIS A 191 -7.43 -0.37 9.48
N THR A 192 -8.45 -1.21 9.32
CA THR A 192 -9.69 -0.91 8.60
C THR A 192 -10.35 0.42 9.00
N ALA A 193 -10.40 1.36 8.04
CA ALA A 193 -11.37 2.44 8.06
C ALA A 193 -12.74 1.93 7.61
N VAL A 194 -13.78 2.56 8.16
CA VAL A 194 -15.21 2.28 7.98
C VAL A 194 -15.59 2.25 6.48
N SER A 195 -16.50 1.35 6.11
CA SER A 195 -16.90 1.01 4.74
C SER A 195 -17.44 2.19 3.90
N GLY A 196 -17.32 2.09 2.56
CA GLY A 196 -18.14 2.88 1.62
C GLY A 196 -17.59 3.07 0.21
N GLY A 197 -16.27 3.10 0.03
CA GLY A 197 -15.65 3.40 -1.26
C GLY A 197 -14.16 3.02 -1.35
N PRO A 198 -13.48 3.31 -2.47
CA PRO A 198 -12.07 2.99 -2.66
C PRO A 198 -11.17 3.76 -1.68
N ILE A 199 -11.59 4.95 -1.22
CA ILE A 199 -10.88 5.74 -0.23
C ILE A 199 -11.36 5.41 1.19
N ALA A 200 -10.40 5.07 2.04
CA ALA A 200 -10.54 4.94 3.49
C ALA A 200 -10.05 6.23 4.16
N TYR A 201 -10.68 6.66 5.25
CA TYR A 201 -10.24 7.83 6.00
C TYR A 201 -9.83 7.43 7.42
N LEU A 202 -8.53 7.45 7.68
CA LEU A 202 -7.99 7.23 9.02
C LEU A 202 -8.06 8.55 9.78
N ARG A 203 -8.64 8.51 10.97
CA ARG A 203 -8.78 9.66 11.86
C ARG A 203 -8.04 9.37 13.16
N VAL A 204 -7.85 10.41 13.96
CA VAL A 204 -7.31 10.26 15.31
C VAL A 204 -8.10 9.22 16.07
N GLN A 205 -7.43 8.14 16.47
CA GLN A 205 -8.02 7.19 17.39
C GLN A 205 -8.04 7.88 18.77
N PRO A 206 -9.19 7.92 19.47
CA PRO A 206 -9.16 8.31 20.86
C PRO A 206 -8.21 7.36 21.59
N ALA A 207 -7.37 7.90 22.48
CA ALA A 207 -6.55 7.07 23.35
C ALA A 207 -7.47 6.02 23.97
N VAL A 208 -7.13 4.74 23.81
CA VAL A 208 -7.84 3.67 24.49
C VAL A 208 -7.71 4.00 25.97
N GLY A 209 -8.79 4.44 26.58
CA GLY A 209 -8.83 4.73 28.00
C GLY A 209 -8.37 3.49 28.76
N GLU A 210 -7.41 3.69 29.65
CA GLU A 210 -7.20 2.81 30.79
C GLU A 210 -8.57 2.63 31.47
N ASN A 211 -9.22 1.50 31.22
CA ASN A 211 -10.32 1.07 32.07
C ASN A 211 -9.68 0.43 33.31
N ALA A 212 -9.80 1.18 34.41
CA ALA A 212 -9.62 0.76 35.79
C ALA A 212 -10.44 -0.47 36.17
#